data_AF-A0A0P9GQN3-F1
#
_entry.id   AF-A0A0P9GQN3-F1
#
_cell.length_a   1.000
_cell.length_b   1.000
_cell.length_c   1.000
_cell.angle_alpha   90.00
_cell.angle_beta   90.00
_cell.angle_gamma   90.00
#
_symmetry.space_group_name_H-M   'P 1'
#
loop_
_entity.id
_entity.type
_entity.pdbx_description
1 polymer ?
#
loop_
_entity_poly.entity_id
_entity_poly.type
_entity_poly.pdbx_seq_one_letter_code
_entity_poly.pdbx_strand_id
1 'polypeptide(L)'
;MDRPTALIRRLLIVEALKDSMSHELAQVREQMRSEGLKIIDRQDNEHDIWVQYSCGNQHDEAIFMKKMLDAESRNRAKRTGMIT
;
A
#
# COMPACT_ATOMS: atom_id res chain seq x y z
N MET A 1 11.98 25.14 -18.88
CA MET A 1 11.54 23.99 -19.69
C MET A 1 12.42 22.83 -19.29
N ASP A 2 11.88 21.86 -18.55
CA ASP A 2 12.68 20.70 -18.12
C ASP A 2 13.25 20.01 -19.36
N ARG A 3 14.55 19.70 -19.35
CA ARG A 3 15.19 18.99 -20.45
C ARG A 3 14.45 17.67 -20.67
N PRO A 4 14.13 17.25 -21.91
CA PRO A 4 13.40 16.01 -22.17
C PRO A 4 13.96 14.79 -21.41
N THR A 5 15.28 14.74 -21.24
CA THR A 5 15.98 13.69 -20.45
C THR A 5 15.63 13.69 -18.95
N ALA A 6 15.34 14.85 -18.36
CA ALA A 6 14.91 14.93 -16.96
C ALA A 6 13.50 14.35 -16.77
N LEU A 7 12.59 14.59 -17.72
CA LEU A 7 11.25 14.01 -17.70
C LEU A 7 11.30 12.49 -17.91
N ILE A 8 12.11 12.00 -18.86
CA ILE A 8 12.33 10.57 -19.07
C ILE A 8 12.91 9.92 -17.81
N ARG A 9 13.94 10.53 -17.20
CA ARG A 9 14.50 10.01 -15.94
C ARG A 9 13.43 9.92 -14.84
N ARG A 10 12.58 10.95 -14.70
CA ARG A 10 11.50 10.94 -13.72
C ARG A 10 10.50 9.81 -13.97
N LEU A 11 10.12 9.58 -15.22
CA LEU A 11 9.26 8.46 -15.60
C LEU A 11 9.87 7.11 -15.19
N LEU A 12 11.11 6.85 -15.59
CA LEU A 12 11.82 5.60 -15.27
C LEU A 12 11.94 5.36 -13.76
N ILE A 13 12.15 6.42 -12.97
CA ILE A 13 12.15 6.33 -11.51
C ILE A 13 10.77 5.92 -10.98
N VAL A 14 9.70 6.53 -11.47
CA VAL A 14 8.32 6.19 -11.05
C VAL A 14 7.97 4.75 -11.42
N GLU A 15 8.39 4.27 -12.59
CA GLU A 15 8.22 2.87 -13.00
C GLU A 15 8.97 1.91 -12.06
N ALA A 16 10.24 2.18 -11.77
CA ALA A 16 11.02 1.38 -10.84
C ALA A 16 10.39 1.35 -9.43
N LEU A 17 9.85 2.47 -8.96
CA LEU A 17 9.14 2.53 -7.67
C LEU A 17 7.85 1.69 -7.70
N LYS A 18 7.08 1.73 -8.80
CA LYS A 18 5.87 0.90 -8.96
C LYS A 18 6.20 -0.59 -8.90
N ASP A 19 7.28 -1.02 -9.55
CA ASP A 19 7.73 -2.42 -9.52
C ASP A 19 8.16 -2.83 -8.11
N SER A 20 8.93 -1.98 -7.42
CA SER A 20 9.31 -2.21 -6.02
C SER A 20 8.10 -2.34 -5.10
N MET A 21 7.09 -1.46 -5.24
CA MET A 21 5.86 -1.54 -4.45
C MET A 21 5.04 -2.79 -4.76
N SER A 22 5.08 -3.25 -6.01
CA SER A 22 4.42 -4.50 -6.41
C SER A 22 5.06 -5.72 -5.74
N HIS A 23 6.40 -5.72 -5.61
CA HIS A 23 7.12 -6.75 -4.85
C HIS A 23 6.82 -6.70 -3.34
N GLU A 24 6.82 -5.51 -2.74
CA GLU A 24 6.48 -5.34 -1.32
C GLU A 24 5.04 -5.81 -1.05
N LEU A 25 4.08 -5.48 -1.93
CA LEU A 25 2.71 -5.96 -1.84
C LEU A 25 2.63 -7.49 -1.89
N ALA A 26 3.39 -8.13 -2.77
CA ALA A 26 3.45 -9.59 -2.85
C ALA A 26 4.02 -10.20 -1.56
N GLN A 27 5.07 -9.59 -0.98
CA GLN A 27 5.65 -10.03 0.30
C GLN A 27 4.65 -9.89 1.46
N VAL A 28 3.94 -8.76 1.56
CA VAL A 28 2.91 -8.56 2.58
C VAL A 28 1.80 -9.61 2.43
N ARG A 29 1.34 -9.87 1.21
CA ARG A 29 0.32 -10.91 0.96
C ARG A 29 0.82 -12.31 1.32
N GLU A 30 2.09 -12.60 1.09
CA GLU A 30 2.68 -13.88 1.49
C GLU A 30 2.73 -13.99 3.02
N GLN A 31 3.16 -12.93 3.69
CA GLN A 31 3.18 -12.86 5.15
C GLN A 31 1.79 -13.09 5.73
N MET A 32 0.76 -12.37 5.22
CA MET A 32 -0.63 -12.58 5.62
C MET A 32 -1.04 -14.05 5.49
N ARG A 33 -0.71 -14.68 4.36
CA ARG A 33 -1.04 -16.11 4.15
C ARG A 33 -0.32 -17.01 5.15
N SER A 34 0.95 -16.75 5.44
CA SER A 34 1.75 -17.53 6.39
C SER A 34 1.21 -17.41 7.83
N GLU A 35 0.60 -16.29 8.16
CA GLU A 35 -0.05 -16.03 9.44
C GLU A 35 -1.52 -16.50 9.47
N GLY A 36 -2.03 -17.08 8.37
CA GLY A 36 -3.42 -17.52 8.26
C GLY A 36 -4.43 -16.38 8.14
N LEU A 37 -3.98 -15.16 7.83
CA LEU A 37 -4.79 -13.97 7.63
C LEU A 37 -5.34 -13.90 6.19
N LYS A 38 -6.65 -13.72 6.06
CA LYS A 38 -7.33 -13.61 4.76
C LYS A 38 -8.38 -12.49 4.79
N ILE A 39 -8.39 -11.65 3.76
CA ILE A 39 -9.49 -10.69 3.55
C ILE A 39 -10.64 -11.44 2.88
N ILE A 40 -11.84 -11.31 3.45
CA ILE A 40 -13.07 -11.95 2.98
C ILE A 40 -13.86 -10.96 2.13
N ASP A 41 -14.06 -9.75 2.66
CA ASP A 41 -14.73 -8.66 1.97
C ASP A 41 -14.04 -7.33 2.28
N ARG A 42 -14.20 -6.37 1.36
CA ARG A 42 -13.64 -5.03 1.49
C ARG A 42 -14.55 -4.02 0.83
N GLN A 43 -14.88 -2.97 1.58
CA GLN A 43 -15.65 -1.84 1.08
C GLN A 43 -14.86 -0.55 1.25
N ASP A 44 -14.57 0.11 0.13
CA ASP A 44 -13.89 1.40 0.11
C ASP A 44 -14.92 2.53 0.10
N ASN A 45 -15.25 3.05 1.28
CA ASN A 45 -16.17 4.17 1.43
C ASN A 45 -15.47 5.51 1.17
N GLU A 46 -16.20 6.62 1.21
CA GLU A 46 -15.61 7.94 0.94
C GLU A 46 -14.50 8.31 1.93
N HIS A 47 -14.63 7.94 3.20
CA HIS A 47 -13.72 8.39 4.28
C HIS A 47 -12.93 7.27 4.95
N ASP A 48 -13.36 6.02 4.79
CA ASP A 48 -12.78 4.86 5.43
C ASP A 48 -12.77 3.66 4.49
N ILE A 49 -12.12 2.59 4.95
CA ILE A 49 -12.10 1.28 4.34
C ILE A 49 -12.54 0.31 5.41
N TRP A 50 -13.70 -0.31 5.23
CA TRP A 50 -14.13 -1.44 6.04
C TRP A 50 -13.60 -2.74 5.43
N VAL A 51 -13.08 -3.61 6.27
CA VAL A 51 -12.51 -4.90 5.88
C VAL A 51 -13.05 -5.97 6.81
N GLN A 52 -13.67 -7.00 6.23
CA GLN A 52 -13.93 -8.25 6.92
C GLN A 52 -12.80 -9.23 6.63
N TYR A 53 -12.27 -9.86 7.66
CA TYR A 53 -11.11 -10.76 7.54
C TYR A 53 -11.24 -11.98 8.45
N SER A 54 -10.45 -13.00 8.17
CA SER A 54 -10.26 -14.14 9.07
C SER A 54 -8.79 -14.34 9.42
N CYS A 55 -8.56 -14.80 10.64
CA CYS A 55 -7.25 -15.24 11.13
C CYS A 55 -7.43 -16.63 11.76
N GLY A 56 -6.97 -17.68 11.06
CA GLY A 56 -7.28 -19.06 11.43
C GLY A 56 -8.78 -19.34 11.39
N ASN A 57 -9.37 -19.69 12.55
CA ASN A 57 -10.81 -19.97 12.68
C ASN A 57 -11.63 -18.78 13.19
N GLN A 58 -10.98 -17.63 13.42
CA GLN A 58 -11.65 -16.42 13.88
C GLN A 58 -11.98 -15.51 12.71
N HIS A 59 -13.16 -14.88 12.77
CA HIS A 59 -13.63 -13.88 11.84
C HIS A 59 -13.80 -12.56 12.58
N ASP A 60 -13.33 -11.47 11.99
CA ASP A 60 -13.39 -10.14 12.59
C ASP A 60 -13.51 -9.07 11.50
N GLU A 61 -13.78 -7.85 11.93
CA GLU A 61 -13.96 -6.68 11.08
C GLU A 61 -13.15 -5.49 11.59
N ALA A 62 -12.59 -4.73 10.65
CA ALA A 62 -11.84 -3.53 10.97
C ALA A 62 -12.21 -2.38 10.03
N ILE A 63 -12.18 -1.16 10.58
CA ILE A 63 -12.40 0.08 9.82
C ILE A 63 -11.11 0.90 9.88
N PHE A 64 -10.60 1.25 8.71
CA PHE A 64 -9.39 2.05 8.57
C PHE A 64 -9.70 3.40 7.94
N MET A 65 -9.42 4.49 8.64
CA MET A 65 -9.65 5.84 8.12
C MET A 65 -8.66 6.14 6.98
N LYS A 66 -9.17 6.51 5.79
CA LYS A 66 -8.32 6.79 4.60
C LYS A 66 -7.29 7.88 4.87
N LYS A 67 -7.68 8.95 5.57
CA LYS A 67 -6.75 10.04 5.96
C LYS A 67 -5.58 9.56 6.82
N MET A 68 -5.81 8.56 7.67
CA MET A 68 -4.75 7.98 8.51
C MET A 68 -3.80 7.13 7.66
N LEU A 69 -4.33 6.26 6.80
CA LEU A 69 -3.53 5.47 5.85
C LEU A 69 -2.71 6.37 4.90
N ASP A 70 -3.29 7.49 4.45
CA ASP A 70 -2.59 8.51 3.65
C ASP A 70 -1.45 9.17 4.42
N ALA A 71 -1.68 9.50 5.70
CA ALA A 71 -0.64 10.08 6.55
C ALA A 71 0.49 9.08 6.81
N GLU A 72 0.16 7.83 7.12
CA GLU A 72 1.12 6.75 7.33
C GLU A 72 1.94 6.44 6.08
N SER A 73 1.31 6.37 4.91
CA SER A 73 2.00 6.12 3.64
C SER A 73 2.96 7.25 3.29
N ARG A 74 2.56 8.52 3.46
CA ARG A 74 3.44 9.68 3.27
C ARG A 74 4.61 9.66 4.25
N ASN A 75 4.37 9.35 5.51
CA ASN A 75 5.43 9.27 6.51
C ASN A 75 6.40 8.13 6.22
N ARG A 76 5.90 6.96 5.81
CA ARG A 76 6.74 5.83 5.39
C ARG A 76 7.60 6.21 4.17
N ALA A 77 6.99 6.82 3.15
CA ALA A 77 7.69 7.27 1.94
C ALA A 77 8.77 8.32 2.23
N LYS A 78 8.53 9.25 3.18
CA LYS A 78 9.56 10.20 3.63
C LYS A 78 10.73 9.51 4.32
N ARG A 79 10.46 8.58 5.24
CA ARG A 79 11.51 7.85 5.97
C ARG A 79 12.36 6.97 5.06
N THR A 80 11.78 6.42 4.00
CA THR A 80 12.50 5.60 3.01
C THR A 80 13.15 6.43 1.90
N GLY A 81 13.01 7.77 1.92
CA GLY A 81 13.58 8.67 0.92
C GLY A 81 12.86 8.65 -0.44
N MET A 82 11.66 8.07 -0.52
CA MET A 82 10.86 8.00 -1.75
C MET A 82 10.18 9.33 -2.09
N ILE A 83 9.96 10.20 -1.10
CA ILE A 83 9.42 11.55 -1.28
C ILE A 83 10.21 12.49 -0.36
N THR A 84 10.80 13.55 -0.92
CA THR A 84 11.39 14.68 -0.17
C THR A 84 10.31 15.67 0.26
#